data_AF-A0AA37LMZ7-F1
#
_entry.id   AF-A0AA37LMZ7-F1
#
_cell.length_a   1.000
_cell.length_b   1.000
_cell.length_c   1.000
_cell.angle_alpha   90.00
_cell.angle_beta   90.00
_cell.angle_gamma   90.00
#
_symmetry.space_group_name_H-M   'P 1'
#
loop_
_entity.id
_entity.type
_entity.pdbx_description
1 polymer ?
#
loop_
_entity_poly.entity_id
_entity_poly.type
_entity_poly.pdbx_seq_one_letter_code
_entity_poly.pdbx_strand_id
1 'polypeptide(L)'
;MRMKEKYVGDAIPKFTSDDQAKMAKLHEYDLILPGVKFGDVHRRMIAGICTPLAEVVFKKWHSRRLMLIGDSAHKFEPLSGQGGNNAIETAAAFTNALNRVLKANPNRRLSSDEITEIFKSTQQVREPRVSRLVKTSHDQQNIEANQAPIQTAIASQFIKLLSEEAKLAQFDEVVLDAISLDMLPIPNRPRRIAWHDECHRRPVSRGWLTVFLVFIFLGISFIGVNLLWGAGFANGTFDLLDVTYRSGRHYNGDLAIQAFTGSGAIDEFFGPIVALFYPAATSSSTSPASLTMYYLLFTVFALVPLVLVEGYRRRSRLTLVACAGVWATVSVILGAGMAFPIFFAVECLSSHFSTHFIPTTRAIPKHVADYLFIGVILGYAVPTLSIFLVDDSVVKQLAILLFQFTSILIIGVVKACACLDGTAFQKQTDDQKEPLTIDDDTRDLPGLKNFYKRMLGAELFIQANVVVLCLSMVVWGSVAIFDVYRTGLSNVKPLEGIALFLVGSVLFGPGAASHALWAWRETLMAKTSFGRVNEV
;
A
#
# COMPACT_ATOMS: atom_id res chain seq x y z
N MET A 1 5.63 37.96 -4.68
CA MET A 1 5.74 38.25 -6.13
C MET A 1 6.73 37.28 -6.75
N ARG A 2 6.41 36.68 -7.90
CA ARG A 2 7.37 35.85 -8.64
C ARG A 2 8.38 36.76 -9.34
N MET A 3 9.67 36.43 -9.21
CA MET A 3 10.72 37.11 -9.98
C MET A 3 10.52 36.85 -11.48
N LYS A 4 10.79 37.83 -12.34
CA LYS A 4 10.58 37.72 -13.80
C LYS A 4 11.46 36.64 -14.42
N GLU A 5 12.65 36.46 -13.87
CA GLU A 5 13.66 35.52 -14.31
C GLU A 5 14.51 35.06 -13.12
N LYS A 6 15.44 34.14 -13.37
CA LYS A 6 16.39 33.67 -12.38
C LYS A 6 17.58 34.63 -12.30
N TYR A 7 17.77 35.24 -11.13
CA TYR A 7 18.93 36.09 -10.84
C TYR A 7 20.03 35.28 -10.14
N VAL A 8 21.30 35.59 -10.42
CA VAL A 8 22.47 34.89 -9.87
C VAL A 8 23.54 35.91 -9.47
N GLY A 9 24.23 35.67 -8.36
CA GLY A 9 25.34 36.50 -7.90
C GLY A 9 24.91 37.94 -7.65
N ASP A 10 25.69 38.90 -8.16
CA ASP A 10 25.45 40.33 -7.96
C ASP A 10 24.19 40.86 -8.68
N ALA A 11 23.60 40.07 -9.58
CA ALA A 11 22.35 40.43 -10.25
C ALA A 11 21.11 40.21 -9.35
N ILE A 12 21.27 39.62 -8.17
CA ILE A 12 20.15 39.43 -7.22
C ILE A 12 19.69 40.82 -6.73
N PRO A 13 18.41 41.18 -6.92
CA PRO A 13 17.92 42.51 -6.58
C PRO A 13 17.85 42.71 -5.07
N LYS A 14 18.12 43.93 -4.65
CA LYS A 14 17.95 44.39 -3.27
C LYS A 14 16.67 45.19 -3.17
N PHE A 15 15.73 44.74 -2.36
CA PHE A 15 14.48 45.46 -2.13
C PHE A 15 14.67 46.54 -1.05
N THR A 16 14.01 47.66 -1.27
CA THR A 16 13.97 48.80 -0.36
C THR A 16 12.72 48.75 0.53
N SER A 17 12.66 49.61 1.55
CA SER A 17 11.46 49.80 2.36
C SER A 17 10.25 50.27 1.52
N ASP A 18 10.49 51.02 0.44
CA ASP A 18 9.42 51.44 -0.48
C ASP A 18 8.84 50.26 -1.26
N ASP A 19 9.68 49.31 -1.68
CA ASP A 19 9.24 48.09 -2.35
C ASP A 19 8.39 47.23 -1.41
N GLN A 20 8.81 47.13 -0.14
CA GLN A 20 8.05 46.46 0.90
C GLN A 20 6.67 47.11 1.10
N ALA A 21 6.60 48.45 1.17
CA ALA A 21 5.34 49.17 1.33
C ALA A 21 4.40 48.97 0.12
N LYS A 22 4.93 49.02 -1.11
CA LYS A 22 4.17 48.72 -2.34
C LYS A 22 3.61 47.30 -2.33
N MET A 23 4.43 46.33 -1.94
CA MET A 23 4.01 44.93 -1.83
C MET A 23 2.93 44.75 -0.77
N ALA A 24 3.08 45.38 0.39
CA ALA A 24 2.08 45.30 1.44
C ALA A 24 0.75 45.93 1.03
N LYS A 25 0.80 47.04 0.27
CA LYS A 25 -0.39 47.70 -0.27
C LYS A 25 -1.14 46.83 -1.27
N LEU A 26 -0.43 46.11 -2.14
CA LEU A 26 -1.03 45.21 -3.14
C LEU A 26 -1.91 44.12 -2.48
N HIS A 27 -1.47 43.61 -1.34
CA HIS A 27 -2.12 42.55 -0.60
C HIS A 27 -2.96 43.06 0.58
N GLU A 28 -3.22 44.37 0.69
CA GLU A 28 -3.85 44.97 1.87
C GLU A 28 -5.19 44.33 2.24
N TYR A 29 -5.95 43.92 1.23
CA TYR A 29 -7.30 43.36 1.38
C TYR A 29 -7.34 41.83 1.41
N ASP A 30 -6.21 41.15 1.26
CA ASP A 30 -6.15 39.69 1.30
C ASP A 30 -6.51 39.21 2.71
N LEU A 31 -7.39 38.21 2.80
CA LEU A 31 -7.80 37.63 4.06
C LEU A 31 -6.75 36.62 4.53
N ILE A 32 -6.28 36.79 5.77
CA ILE A 32 -5.43 35.80 6.45
C ILE A 32 -6.30 34.86 7.29
N LEU A 33 -7.30 35.42 7.98
CA LEU A 33 -8.31 34.71 8.76
C LEU A 33 -9.69 35.32 8.47
N PRO A 34 -10.80 34.64 8.80
CA PRO A 34 -12.12 35.25 8.75
C PRO A 34 -12.14 36.59 9.51
N GLY A 35 -12.38 37.69 8.79
CA GLY A 35 -12.41 39.04 9.35
C GLY A 35 -11.06 39.72 9.60
N VAL A 36 -9.92 39.06 9.31
CA VAL A 36 -8.58 39.65 9.48
C VAL A 36 -7.88 39.76 8.14
N LYS A 37 -7.58 41.00 7.72
CA LYS A 37 -6.88 41.27 6.47
C LYS A 37 -5.37 41.36 6.69
N PHE A 38 -4.58 41.10 5.66
CA PHE A 38 -3.13 41.30 5.70
C PHE A 38 -2.76 42.73 6.06
N GLY A 39 -3.52 43.74 5.59
CA GLY A 39 -3.34 45.13 5.98
C GLY A 39 -3.46 45.39 7.48
N ASP A 40 -4.33 44.65 8.19
CA ASP A 40 -4.47 44.75 9.64
C ASP A 40 -3.23 44.24 10.37
N VAL A 41 -2.67 43.13 9.88
CA VAL A 41 -1.42 42.54 10.40
C VAL A 41 -0.24 43.45 10.11
N HIS A 42 -0.14 43.97 8.88
CA HIS A 42 0.94 44.86 8.48
C HIS A 42 0.98 46.16 9.30
N ARG A 43 -0.18 46.77 9.58
CA ARG A 43 -0.27 47.98 10.44
C ARG A 43 0.23 47.77 11.88
N ARG A 44 0.23 46.53 12.37
CA ARG A 44 0.65 46.17 13.73
C ARG A 44 1.97 45.39 13.75
N MET A 45 2.69 45.33 12.62
CA MET A 45 3.93 44.58 12.53
C MET A 45 5.01 45.16 13.45
N ILE A 46 5.75 44.29 14.13
CA ILE A 46 6.91 44.68 14.95
C ILE A 46 8.17 44.78 14.08
N ALA A 47 8.31 43.86 13.13
CA ALA A 47 9.43 43.81 12.20
C ALA A 47 8.99 43.16 10.89
N GLY A 48 9.69 43.48 9.80
CA GLY A 48 9.53 42.77 8.55
C GLY A 48 10.54 43.22 7.52
N ILE A 49 10.77 42.34 6.56
CA ILE A 49 11.78 42.50 5.53
C ILE A 49 11.18 42.05 4.20
N CYS A 50 11.50 42.77 3.13
CA CYS A 50 11.27 42.30 1.78
C CYS A 50 12.61 41.82 1.22
N THR A 51 12.71 40.54 0.87
CA THR A 51 13.95 39.94 0.38
C THR A 51 13.64 38.94 -0.72
N PRO A 52 14.47 38.81 -1.76
CA PRO A 52 14.36 37.67 -2.66
C PRO A 52 14.60 36.38 -1.87
N LEU A 53 13.82 35.34 -2.18
CA LEU A 53 14.04 33.99 -1.66
C LEU A 53 15.08 33.31 -2.54
N ALA A 54 16.27 33.10 -1.99
CA ALA A 54 17.37 32.43 -2.68
C ALA A 54 17.31 30.92 -2.43
N GLU A 55 17.52 30.15 -3.49
CA GLU A 55 17.57 28.69 -3.45
C GLU A 55 18.86 28.23 -4.13
N VAL A 56 19.67 27.41 -3.44
CA VAL A 56 20.92 26.89 -4.02
C VAL A 56 21.38 25.65 -3.28
N VAL A 57 21.99 24.72 -4.02
CA VAL A 57 22.86 23.69 -3.44
C VAL A 57 24.20 23.80 -4.14
N PHE A 58 25.23 24.25 -3.41
CA PHE A 58 26.57 24.42 -3.97
C PHE A 58 27.19 23.06 -4.28
N LYS A 59 28.08 23.00 -5.29
CA LYS A 59 28.77 21.76 -5.69
C LYS A 59 30.03 21.43 -4.89
N LYS A 60 30.53 22.38 -4.12
CA LYS A 60 31.73 22.22 -3.29
C LYS A 60 31.48 22.80 -1.92
N TRP A 61 31.49 21.96 -0.89
CA TRP A 61 31.17 22.37 0.49
C TRP A 61 32.41 22.53 1.36
N HIS A 62 33.59 22.19 0.86
CA HIS A 62 34.79 22.22 1.67
C HIS A 62 36.04 22.62 0.90
N SER A 63 37.01 23.15 1.63
CA SER A 63 38.34 23.49 1.13
C SER A 63 39.35 23.48 2.26
N ARG A 64 40.45 22.74 2.10
CA ARG A 64 41.50 22.57 3.12
C ARG A 64 40.91 22.13 4.47
N ARG A 65 40.86 23.02 5.46
CA ARG A 65 40.36 22.77 6.82
C ARG A 65 39.03 23.48 7.10
N LEU A 66 38.35 23.97 6.06
CA LEU A 66 37.08 24.68 6.15
C LEU A 66 35.97 23.84 5.49
N MET A 67 34.85 23.72 6.19
CA MET A 67 33.62 23.10 5.68
C MET A 67 32.44 24.06 5.88
N LEU A 68 31.59 24.13 4.87
CA LEU A 68 30.33 24.88 4.84
C LEU A 68 29.20 23.97 5.34
N ILE A 69 28.35 24.51 6.20
CA ILE A 69 27.20 23.81 6.81
C ILE A 69 25.98 24.74 6.78
N GLY A 70 24.80 24.17 6.52
CA GLY A 70 23.53 24.90 6.43
C GLY A 70 23.48 25.81 5.20
N ASP A 71 22.87 26.99 5.35
CA ASP A 71 22.66 27.98 4.28
C ASP A 71 23.93 28.39 3.51
N SER A 72 25.11 28.21 4.10
CA SER A 72 26.39 28.44 3.43
C SER A 72 26.73 27.40 2.35
N ALA A 73 26.14 26.21 2.42
CA ALA A 73 26.30 25.10 1.47
C ALA A 73 25.01 24.81 0.70
N HIS A 74 23.86 24.99 1.34
CA HIS A 74 22.55 24.69 0.79
C HIS A 74 21.48 25.61 1.37
N LYS A 75 20.87 26.44 0.51
CA LYS A 75 19.84 27.42 0.88
C LYS A 75 18.49 26.90 0.40
N PHE A 76 17.56 26.82 1.34
CA PHE A 76 16.17 26.43 1.09
C PHE A 76 15.27 27.66 0.95
N GLU A 77 14.21 27.50 0.18
CA GLU A 77 13.01 28.30 0.31
C GLU A 77 12.35 28.01 1.69
N PRO A 78 11.83 29.03 2.41
CA PRO A 78 11.43 28.87 3.81
C PRO A 78 10.11 28.13 4.05
N LEU A 79 9.21 27.95 3.07
CA LEU A 79 7.88 27.34 3.27
C LEU A 79 7.96 25.94 3.91
N SER A 80 8.95 25.13 3.53
CA SER A 80 9.07 23.76 4.05
C SER A 80 9.62 23.68 5.48
N GLY A 81 10.15 24.78 6.03
CA GLY A 81 10.85 24.78 7.31
C GLY A 81 12.14 23.93 7.33
N GLN A 82 12.67 23.51 6.17
CA GLN A 82 13.75 22.52 6.11
C GLN A 82 15.16 23.09 6.24
N GLY A 83 15.39 24.39 6.06
CA GLY A 83 16.74 24.98 6.09
C GLY A 83 17.49 24.70 7.40
N GLY A 84 16.90 25.09 8.53
CA GLY A 84 17.48 24.86 9.86
C GLY A 84 17.64 23.37 10.20
N ASN A 85 16.62 22.56 9.91
CA ASN A 85 16.67 21.11 10.11
C ASN A 85 17.83 20.46 9.32
N ASN A 86 18.03 20.88 8.06
CA ASN A 86 19.09 20.33 7.22
C ASN A 86 20.49 20.84 7.60
N ALA A 87 20.60 22.01 8.23
CA ALA A 87 21.84 22.45 8.86
C ALA A 87 22.22 21.50 10.02
N ILE A 88 21.25 21.15 10.87
CA ILE A 88 21.43 20.18 11.96
C ILE A 88 21.81 18.79 11.41
N GLU A 89 21.09 18.28 10.41
CA GLU A 89 21.41 16.99 9.79
C GLU A 89 22.82 16.97 9.15
N THR A 90 23.25 18.09 8.56
CA THR A 90 24.59 18.21 7.96
C THR A 90 25.67 18.21 9.05
N ALA A 91 25.41 18.91 10.17
CA ALA A 91 26.29 18.85 11.33
C ALA A 91 26.38 17.43 11.90
N ALA A 92 25.25 16.71 12.03
CA ALA A 92 25.24 15.32 12.49
C ALA A 92 26.04 14.39 11.57
N ALA A 93 25.88 14.52 10.25
CA ALA A 93 26.66 13.75 9.27
C ALA A 93 28.17 14.03 9.37
N PHE A 94 28.54 15.29 9.58
CA PHE A 94 29.94 15.68 9.84
C PHE A 94 30.47 15.05 11.12
N THR A 95 29.71 15.13 12.22
CA THR A 95 30.09 14.55 13.51
C THR A 95 30.25 13.04 13.43
N ASN A 96 29.36 12.32 12.73
CA ASN A 96 29.48 10.88 12.50
C ASN A 96 30.78 10.54 11.75
N ALA A 97 31.06 11.24 10.64
CA ALA A 97 32.27 11.02 9.86
C ALA A 97 33.55 11.31 10.69
N LEU A 98 33.57 12.43 11.42
CA LEU A 98 34.67 12.81 12.30
C LEU A 98 34.90 11.79 13.42
N ASN A 99 33.83 11.39 14.10
CA ASN A 99 33.89 10.47 15.23
C ASN A 99 34.41 9.08 14.81
N ARG A 100 34.05 8.58 13.62
CA ARG A 100 34.61 7.32 13.09
C ARG A 100 36.12 7.38 12.96
N VAL A 101 36.66 8.47 12.41
CA VAL A 101 38.12 8.64 12.23
C VAL A 101 38.84 8.80 13.56
N LEU A 102 38.27 9.59 14.49
CA LEU A 102 38.84 9.79 15.83
C LEU A 102 38.86 8.50 16.65
N LYS A 103 37.81 7.68 16.58
CA LYS A 103 37.77 6.36 17.26
C LYS A 103 38.80 5.39 16.68
N ALA A 104 39.00 5.39 15.36
CA ALA A 104 40.00 4.53 14.72
C ALA A 104 41.45 4.97 15.02
N ASN A 105 41.67 6.24 15.38
CA ASN A 105 43.00 6.82 15.60
C ASN A 105 43.06 7.57 16.93
N PRO A 106 42.96 6.88 18.08
CA PRO A 106 42.98 7.52 19.38
C PRO A 106 44.28 8.30 19.61
N ASN A 107 44.18 9.51 20.15
CA ASN A 107 45.31 10.40 20.52
C ASN A 107 46.23 10.85 19.36
N ARG A 108 45.79 10.68 18.10
CA ARG A 108 46.54 11.14 16.92
C ARG A 108 45.93 12.40 16.32
N ARG A 109 46.79 13.33 15.90
CA ARG A 109 46.37 14.50 15.11
C ARG A 109 45.99 14.08 13.69
N LEU A 110 44.83 14.54 13.23
CA LEU A 110 44.35 14.30 11.86
C LEU A 110 45.21 15.03 10.82
N SER A 111 45.65 14.27 9.82
CA SER A 111 46.29 14.77 8.61
C SER A 111 45.33 15.58 7.75
N SER A 112 45.86 16.34 6.79
CA SER A 112 45.04 17.09 5.85
C SER A 112 44.21 16.18 4.93
N ASP A 113 44.70 14.98 4.62
CA ASP A 113 43.99 14.01 3.79
C ASP A 113 42.83 13.38 4.55
N GLU A 114 43.02 13.00 5.82
CA GLU A 114 41.94 12.49 6.69
C GLU A 114 40.83 13.54 6.87
N ILE A 115 41.18 14.81 7.07
CA ILE A 115 40.21 15.91 7.16
C ILE A 115 39.45 16.07 5.84
N THR A 116 40.17 16.03 4.71
CA THR A 116 39.55 16.11 3.38
C THR A 116 38.58 14.96 3.15
N GLU A 117 38.92 13.76 3.60
CA GLU A 117 38.07 12.57 3.47
C GLU A 117 36.81 12.65 4.35
N ILE A 118 36.93 13.15 5.58
CA ILE A 118 35.77 13.44 6.45
C ILE A 118 34.80 14.38 5.74
N PHE A 119 35.30 15.50 5.20
CA PHE A 119 34.45 16.47 4.51
C PHE A 119 33.82 15.92 3.24
N LYS A 120 34.58 15.16 2.43
CA LYS A 120 34.05 14.48 1.24
C LYS A 120 32.94 13.50 1.61
N SER A 121 33.15 12.66 2.62
CA SER A 121 32.15 11.72 3.11
C SER A 121 30.88 12.43 3.56
N THR A 122 31.00 13.56 4.28
CA THR A 122 29.83 14.35 4.67
C THR A 122 29.07 14.90 3.47
N GLN A 123 29.76 15.51 2.49
CA GLN A 123 29.10 16.05 1.29
C GLN A 123 28.44 14.93 0.47
N GLN A 124 29.11 13.78 0.28
CA GLN A 124 28.57 12.64 -0.48
C GLN A 124 27.26 12.11 0.11
N VAL A 125 27.14 12.09 1.43
CA VAL A 125 25.91 11.65 2.13
C VAL A 125 24.81 12.71 2.03
N ARG A 126 25.17 14.00 2.09
CA ARG A 126 24.20 15.09 2.27
C ARG A 126 23.74 15.73 0.95
N GLU A 127 24.63 15.94 -0.02
CA GLU A 127 24.31 16.66 -1.27
C GLU A 127 23.10 16.05 -2.00
N PRO A 128 23.00 14.72 -2.20
CA PRO A 128 21.86 14.15 -2.91
C PRO A 128 20.53 14.35 -2.16
N ARG A 129 20.54 14.20 -0.83
CA ARG A 129 19.35 14.38 0.01
C ARG A 129 18.89 15.84 -0.01
N VAL A 130 19.80 16.77 0.25
CA VAL A 130 19.48 18.20 0.26
C VAL A 130 19.04 18.69 -1.11
N SER A 131 19.67 18.23 -2.20
CA SER A 131 19.23 18.56 -3.56
C SER A 131 17.79 18.13 -3.84
N ARG A 132 17.38 16.94 -3.37
CA ARG A 132 15.98 16.50 -3.47
C ARG A 132 15.07 17.39 -2.65
N LEU A 133 15.41 17.67 -1.39
CA LEU A 133 14.56 18.45 -0.49
C LEU A 133 14.40 19.92 -0.97
N VAL A 134 15.47 20.56 -1.45
CA VAL A 134 15.39 21.91 -2.04
C VAL A 134 14.47 21.92 -3.26
N LYS A 135 14.58 20.90 -4.13
CA LYS A 135 13.68 20.77 -5.27
C LYS A 135 12.23 20.57 -4.84
N THR A 136 11.98 19.68 -3.87
CA THR A 136 10.63 19.45 -3.33
C THR A 136 10.05 20.71 -2.71
N SER A 137 10.84 21.49 -1.96
CA SER A 137 10.44 22.82 -1.45
C SER A 137 10.02 23.75 -2.58
N HIS A 138 10.82 23.82 -3.65
CA HIS A 138 10.52 24.65 -4.82
C HIS A 138 9.21 24.23 -5.50
N ASP A 139 9.03 22.92 -5.71
CA ASP A 139 7.83 22.37 -6.34
C ASP A 139 6.57 22.64 -5.48
N GLN A 140 6.69 22.51 -4.15
CA GLN A 140 5.61 22.87 -3.21
C GLN A 140 5.28 24.35 -3.28
N GLN A 141 6.29 25.22 -3.26
CA GLN A 141 6.12 26.66 -3.37
C GLN A 141 5.41 27.06 -4.67
N ASN A 142 5.71 26.40 -5.79
CA ASN A 142 5.03 26.65 -7.05
C ASN A 142 3.52 26.32 -6.98
N ILE A 143 3.14 25.27 -6.25
CA ILE A 143 1.74 24.87 -6.08
C ILE A 143 1.03 25.85 -5.13
N GLU A 144 1.61 26.13 -3.96
CA GLU A 144 1.01 26.98 -2.92
C GLU A 144 0.93 28.45 -3.33
N ALA A 145 1.92 28.95 -4.07
CA ALA A 145 1.90 30.31 -4.61
C ALA A 145 1.11 30.42 -5.93
N ASN A 146 0.38 29.36 -6.33
CA ASN A 146 -0.41 29.29 -7.56
C ASN A 146 0.38 29.66 -8.83
N GLN A 147 1.67 29.31 -8.88
CA GLN A 147 2.54 29.53 -10.04
C GLN A 147 2.41 28.42 -11.09
N ALA A 148 1.71 27.34 -10.75
CA ALA A 148 1.42 26.18 -11.59
C ALA A 148 -0.10 25.92 -11.59
N PRO A 149 -0.92 26.72 -12.31
CA PRO A 149 -2.37 26.79 -12.07
C PRO A 149 -3.12 25.47 -12.23
N ILE A 150 -2.70 24.64 -13.19
CA ILE A 150 -3.30 23.32 -13.42
C ILE A 150 -3.00 22.40 -12.23
N GLN A 151 -1.74 22.35 -11.81
CA GLN A 151 -1.29 21.56 -10.67
C GLN A 151 -1.95 22.04 -9.37
N THR A 152 -2.05 23.35 -9.16
CA THR A 152 -2.74 23.95 -8.01
C THR A 152 -4.23 23.60 -8.00
N ALA A 153 -4.91 23.69 -9.16
CA ALA A 153 -6.31 23.30 -9.26
C ALA A 153 -6.52 21.82 -8.90
N ILE A 154 -5.70 20.92 -9.45
CA ILE A 154 -5.76 19.48 -9.14
C ILE A 154 -5.46 19.23 -7.66
N ALA A 155 -4.35 19.75 -7.14
CA ALA A 155 -3.93 19.55 -5.76
C ALA A 155 -4.98 20.06 -4.76
N SER A 156 -5.59 21.22 -5.03
CA SER A 156 -6.62 21.82 -4.17
C SER A 156 -7.90 21.00 -4.06
N GLN A 157 -8.27 20.23 -5.10
CA GLN A 157 -9.41 19.33 -5.03
C GLN A 157 -9.00 17.98 -4.42
N PHE A 158 -7.83 17.47 -4.79
CA PHE A 158 -7.36 16.17 -4.33
C PHE A 158 -7.08 16.15 -2.83
N ILE A 159 -6.48 17.23 -2.29
CA ILE A 159 -6.17 17.32 -0.86
C ILE A 159 -7.42 17.29 0.03
N LYS A 160 -8.60 17.67 -0.49
CA LYS A 160 -9.88 17.56 0.22
C LYS A 160 -10.37 16.12 0.34
N LEU A 161 -9.92 15.23 -0.55
CA LEU A 161 -10.27 13.82 -0.57
C LEU A 161 -9.32 12.97 0.27
N LEU A 162 -8.10 13.47 0.53
CA LEU A 162 -7.10 12.79 1.34
C LEU A 162 -7.50 12.78 2.82
N SER A 163 -7.24 11.65 3.48
CA SER A 163 -7.30 11.56 4.94
C SER A 163 -6.16 12.37 5.59
N GLU A 164 -6.25 12.72 6.86
CA GLU A 164 -5.16 13.42 7.55
C GLU A 164 -3.88 12.57 7.58
N GLU A 165 -3.98 11.26 7.77
CA GLU A 165 -2.83 10.33 7.73
C GLU A 165 -2.16 10.32 6.35
N ALA A 166 -2.94 10.40 5.26
CA ALA A 166 -2.40 10.49 3.90
C ALA A 166 -1.75 11.86 3.61
N LYS A 167 -2.22 12.93 4.25
CA LYS A 167 -1.57 14.25 4.22
C LYS A 167 -0.28 14.23 5.04
N LEU A 168 -0.29 13.62 6.22
CA LEU A 168 0.88 13.45 7.08
C LEU A 168 1.96 12.60 6.43
N ALA A 169 1.59 11.55 5.68
CA ALA A 169 2.53 10.72 4.92
C ALA A 169 3.36 11.51 3.90
N GLN A 170 2.94 12.72 3.49
CA GLN A 170 3.78 13.60 2.66
C GLN A 170 4.98 14.17 3.43
N PHE A 171 4.85 14.34 4.75
CA PHE A 171 5.96 14.75 5.61
C PHE A 171 6.94 13.60 5.91
N ASP A 172 6.47 12.35 5.85
CA ASP A 172 7.31 11.17 6.12
C ASP A 172 8.53 11.11 5.19
N GLU A 173 8.37 11.41 3.90
CA GLU A 173 9.48 11.40 2.94
C GLU A 173 10.56 12.45 3.26
N VAL A 174 10.15 13.57 3.87
CA VAL A 174 11.05 14.64 4.28
C VAL A 174 11.74 14.28 5.60
N VAL A 175 11.01 13.69 6.54
CA VAL A 175 11.45 13.53 7.93
C VAL A 175 12.16 12.20 8.18
N LEU A 176 11.62 11.06 7.74
CA LEU A 176 12.05 9.72 8.20
C LEU A 176 13.49 9.32 7.81
N ASP A 177 14.05 9.95 6.79
CA ASP A 177 15.45 9.75 6.34
C ASP A 177 16.42 10.79 6.93
N ALA A 178 16.04 11.45 8.04
CA ALA A 178 16.91 12.34 8.80
C ALA A 178 18.14 11.61 9.36
N ILE A 179 19.21 12.36 9.61
CA ILE A 179 20.48 11.80 10.09
C ILE A 179 20.56 11.87 11.61
N SER A 180 20.63 10.71 12.25
CA SER A 180 20.96 10.60 13.68
C SER A 180 22.48 10.52 13.93
N LEU A 181 22.87 10.81 15.16
CA LEU A 181 24.25 10.66 15.64
C LEU A 181 24.52 9.17 15.93
N ASP A 182 25.39 8.54 15.14
CA ASP A 182 25.62 7.08 15.15
C ASP A 182 26.36 6.57 16.40
N MET A 183 26.96 7.48 17.17
CA MET A 183 27.67 7.19 18.41
C MET A 183 26.83 7.31 19.67
N LEU A 184 25.63 7.88 19.57
CA LEU A 184 24.72 8.04 20.70
C LEU A 184 23.63 6.96 20.66
N PRO A 185 23.15 6.48 21.81
CA PRO A 185 22.03 5.55 21.84
C PRO A 185 20.77 6.20 21.26
N ILE A 186 19.92 5.40 20.62
CA ILE A 186 18.62 5.87 20.15
C ILE A 186 17.76 6.23 21.38
N PRO A 187 17.22 7.46 21.45
CA PRO A 187 16.34 7.82 22.56
C PRO A 187 15.06 6.98 22.50
N ASN A 188 14.67 6.40 23.63
CA ASN A 188 13.39 5.70 23.75
C ASN A 188 12.26 6.72 23.86
N ARG A 189 11.63 7.04 22.72
CA ARG A 189 10.47 7.94 22.64
C ARG A 189 9.29 7.18 22.05
N PRO A 190 8.06 7.40 22.55
CA PRO A 190 6.86 6.89 21.90
C PRO A 190 6.84 7.35 20.43
N ARG A 191 6.71 6.39 19.52
CA ARG A 191 6.68 6.62 18.08
C ARG A 191 5.75 5.62 17.39
N ARG A 192 5.07 6.07 16.35
CA ARG A 192 4.17 5.25 15.52
C ARG A 192 4.86 4.71 14.26
N ILE A 193 5.97 5.31 13.85
CA ILE A 193 6.74 4.97 12.65
C ILE A 193 8.22 4.88 13.02
N ALA A 194 8.92 3.90 12.47
CA ALA A 194 10.37 3.75 12.63
C ALA A 194 11.11 4.74 11.72
N TRP A 195 12.24 5.28 12.20
CA TRP A 195 13.14 6.05 11.35
C TRP A 195 13.85 5.12 10.36
N HIS A 196 14.24 5.63 9.19
CA HIS A 196 14.86 4.80 8.15
C HIS A 196 16.24 4.23 8.55
N ASP A 197 16.93 4.86 9.52
CA ASP A 197 18.19 4.38 10.08
C ASP A 197 18.00 3.37 11.23
N GLU A 198 16.76 3.21 11.70
CA GLU A 198 16.35 2.14 12.62
C GLU A 198 15.85 0.91 11.86
N CYS A 199 15.38 1.05 10.62
CA CYS A 199 15.07 -0.11 9.79
C CYS A 199 16.34 -0.92 9.51
N HIS A 200 16.19 -2.23 9.29
CA HIS A 200 17.32 -3.10 8.93
C HIS A 200 18.12 -2.59 7.73
N ARG A 201 17.45 -1.86 6.85
CA ARG A 201 17.97 -1.27 5.63
C ARG A 201 17.15 -0.03 5.31
N ARG A 202 17.73 0.92 4.56
CA ARG A 202 16.96 2.07 4.08
C ARG A 202 15.84 1.62 3.14
N PRO A 203 14.59 2.10 3.33
CA PRO A 203 13.50 1.78 2.43
C PRO A 203 13.74 2.35 1.03
N VAL A 204 13.45 1.54 0.00
CA VAL A 204 13.56 1.92 -1.40
C VAL A 204 12.28 1.57 -2.16
N SER A 205 11.93 2.35 -3.19
CA SER A 205 10.87 1.97 -4.12
C SER A 205 11.33 0.81 -5.02
N ARG A 206 10.37 0.12 -5.64
CA ARG A 206 10.71 -0.94 -6.60
C ARG A 206 11.30 -0.42 -7.91
N GLY A 207 11.11 0.87 -8.22
CA GLY A 207 11.52 1.44 -9.52
C GLY A 207 10.86 0.72 -10.70
N TRP A 208 11.64 0.46 -11.75
CA TRP A 208 11.20 -0.21 -12.99
C TRP A 208 10.68 -1.64 -12.77
N LEU A 209 11.06 -2.29 -11.67
CA LEU A 209 10.55 -3.62 -11.34
C LEU A 209 9.03 -3.63 -11.18
N THR A 210 8.40 -2.53 -10.74
CA THR A 210 6.92 -2.44 -10.69
C THR A 210 6.31 -2.61 -12.08
N VAL A 211 6.85 -1.96 -13.10
CA VAL A 211 6.33 -2.05 -14.47
C VAL A 211 6.46 -3.49 -14.97
N PHE A 212 7.61 -4.11 -14.77
CA PHE A 212 7.85 -5.51 -15.13
C PHE A 212 6.87 -6.47 -14.44
N LEU A 213 6.65 -6.33 -13.13
CA LEU A 213 5.71 -7.14 -12.36
C LEU A 213 4.26 -6.96 -12.81
N VAL A 214 3.86 -5.73 -13.13
CA VAL A 214 2.53 -5.45 -13.70
C VAL A 214 2.34 -6.20 -15.02
N PHE A 215 3.33 -6.18 -15.92
CA PHE A 215 3.25 -6.95 -17.16
C PHE A 215 3.22 -8.45 -16.93
N ILE A 216 3.93 -8.99 -15.93
CA ILE A 216 3.81 -10.40 -15.55
C ILE A 216 2.38 -10.73 -15.15
N PHE A 217 1.78 -9.95 -14.25
CA PHE A 217 0.42 -10.19 -13.78
C PHE A 217 -0.62 -10.05 -14.91
N LEU A 218 -0.48 -9.06 -15.78
CA LEU A 218 -1.33 -8.90 -16.96
C LEU A 218 -1.14 -10.04 -17.96
N GLY A 219 0.08 -10.56 -18.12
CA GLY A 219 0.36 -11.75 -18.93
C GLY A 219 -0.30 -13.01 -18.36
N ILE A 220 -0.24 -13.21 -17.04
CA ILE A 220 -0.94 -14.31 -16.37
C ILE A 220 -2.46 -14.16 -16.53
N SER A 221 -2.99 -12.93 -16.38
CA SER A 221 -4.42 -12.65 -16.63
C SER A 221 -4.81 -12.98 -18.06
N PHE A 222 -4.01 -12.56 -19.04
CA PHE A 222 -4.24 -12.87 -20.46
C PHE A 222 -4.24 -14.38 -20.72
N ILE A 223 -3.29 -15.12 -20.14
CA ILE A 223 -3.30 -16.59 -20.20
C ILE A 223 -4.59 -17.14 -19.57
N GLY A 224 -5.01 -16.62 -18.42
CA GLY A 224 -6.27 -16.99 -17.77
C GLY A 224 -7.50 -16.77 -18.66
N VAL A 225 -7.58 -15.62 -19.34
CA VAL A 225 -8.66 -15.32 -20.30
C VAL A 225 -8.64 -16.31 -21.46
N ASN A 226 -7.47 -16.58 -22.04
CA ASN A 226 -7.37 -17.50 -23.18
C ASN A 226 -7.71 -18.94 -22.79
N LEU A 227 -7.28 -19.40 -21.60
CA LEU A 227 -7.55 -20.76 -21.13
C LEU A 227 -9.00 -20.97 -20.68
N LEU A 228 -9.65 -19.97 -20.09
CA LEU A 228 -11.05 -20.08 -19.65
C LEU A 228 -12.01 -19.75 -20.79
N TRP A 229 -11.92 -18.53 -21.32
CA TRP A 229 -12.85 -18.03 -22.32
C TRP A 229 -12.47 -18.48 -23.72
N GLY A 230 -11.21 -18.24 -24.13
CA GLY A 230 -10.75 -18.58 -25.48
C GLY A 230 -10.90 -20.05 -25.82
N ALA A 231 -10.40 -20.94 -24.95
CA ALA A 231 -10.52 -22.37 -25.13
C ALA A 231 -11.98 -22.85 -25.04
N GLY A 232 -12.77 -22.28 -24.10
CA GLY A 232 -14.18 -22.63 -23.92
C GLY A 232 -15.06 -22.26 -25.12
N PHE A 233 -14.76 -21.16 -25.83
CA PHE A 233 -15.41 -20.85 -27.11
C PHE A 233 -14.88 -21.73 -28.23
N ALA A 234 -13.55 -21.89 -28.35
CA ALA A 234 -12.93 -22.63 -29.45
C ALA A 234 -13.30 -24.12 -29.47
N ASN A 235 -13.53 -24.72 -28.30
CA ASN A 235 -13.92 -26.13 -28.19
C ASN A 235 -15.45 -26.34 -28.07
N GLY A 236 -16.25 -25.28 -28.18
CA GLY A 236 -17.72 -25.35 -28.11
C GLY A 236 -18.30 -25.62 -26.71
N THR A 237 -17.50 -25.50 -25.64
CA THR A 237 -17.98 -25.71 -24.26
C THR A 237 -19.12 -24.76 -23.91
N PHE A 238 -19.01 -23.47 -24.25
CA PHE A 238 -20.06 -22.51 -23.92
C PHE A 238 -21.33 -22.70 -24.75
N ASP A 239 -21.22 -23.15 -26.01
CA ASP A 239 -22.38 -23.52 -26.81
C ASP A 239 -23.09 -24.74 -26.21
N LEU A 240 -22.33 -25.74 -25.74
CA LEU A 240 -22.88 -26.90 -25.06
C LEU A 240 -23.60 -26.51 -23.76
N LEU A 241 -23.06 -25.56 -23.00
CA LEU A 241 -23.69 -25.06 -21.76
C LEU A 241 -24.97 -24.28 -22.04
N ASP A 242 -24.99 -23.45 -23.09
CA ASP A 242 -26.19 -22.75 -23.54
C ASP A 242 -27.28 -23.74 -24.00
N VAL A 243 -26.90 -24.76 -24.79
CA VAL A 243 -27.83 -25.85 -25.18
C VAL A 243 -28.33 -26.62 -23.95
N THR A 244 -27.46 -26.93 -22.99
CA THR A 244 -27.85 -27.62 -21.75
C THR A 244 -28.89 -26.81 -20.99
N TYR A 245 -28.62 -25.51 -20.78
CA TYR A 245 -29.56 -24.59 -20.13
C TYR A 245 -30.90 -24.48 -20.89
N ARG A 246 -30.86 -24.28 -22.21
CA ARG A 246 -32.07 -24.12 -23.05
C ARG A 246 -32.89 -25.41 -23.19
N SER A 247 -32.24 -26.57 -23.17
CA SER A 247 -32.92 -27.86 -23.23
C SER A 247 -33.71 -28.19 -21.95
N GLY A 248 -33.45 -27.47 -20.86
CA GLY A 248 -34.08 -27.70 -19.56
C GLY A 248 -33.59 -28.96 -18.87
N ARG A 249 -32.48 -29.57 -19.33
CA ARG A 249 -31.89 -30.77 -18.73
C ARG A 249 -30.38 -30.71 -18.67
N HIS A 250 -29.81 -31.15 -17.56
CA HIS A 250 -28.38 -31.39 -17.37
C HIS A 250 -27.93 -32.67 -18.08
N TYR A 251 -26.62 -32.85 -18.24
CA TYR A 251 -26.01 -34.00 -18.93
C TYR A 251 -26.39 -35.37 -18.33
N ASN A 252 -26.73 -35.40 -17.03
CA ASN A 252 -27.14 -36.60 -16.30
C ASN A 252 -28.66 -36.84 -16.33
N GLY A 253 -29.43 -35.99 -17.02
CA GLY A 253 -30.88 -36.10 -17.15
C GLY A 253 -31.68 -35.28 -16.14
N ASP A 254 -31.04 -34.70 -15.13
CA ASP A 254 -31.69 -33.85 -14.12
C ASP A 254 -32.29 -32.58 -14.76
N LEU A 255 -33.35 -32.05 -14.17
CA LEU A 255 -33.99 -30.82 -14.64
C LEU A 255 -33.06 -29.61 -14.41
N ALA A 256 -32.81 -28.84 -15.47
CA ALA A 256 -32.11 -27.56 -15.37
C ALA A 256 -33.12 -26.44 -15.11
N ILE A 257 -32.93 -25.69 -14.03
CA ILE A 257 -33.79 -24.55 -13.70
C ILE A 257 -33.56 -23.45 -14.74
N GLN A 258 -34.64 -23.03 -15.39
CA GLN A 258 -34.59 -21.96 -16.40
C GLN A 258 -34.98 -20.59 -15.85
N ALA A 259 -35.72 -20.54 -14.74
CA ALA A 259 -36.15 -19.31 -14.08
C ALA A 259 -35.83 -19.38 -12.57
N PHE A 260 -34.69 -18.82 -12.16
CA PHE A 260 -34.26 -18.79 -10.76
C PHE A 260 -34.88 -17.61 -10.00
N THR A 261 -34.98 -16.47 -10.67
CA THR A 261 -35.39 -15.19 -10.08
C THR A 261 -36.69 -14.66 -10.68
N GLY A 262 -37.13 -15.23 -11.81
CA GLY A 262 -38.28 -14.74 -12.58
C GLY A 262 -37.95 -13.53 -13.46
N SER A 263 -36.70 -13.06 -13.44
CA SER A 263 -36.18 -12.02 -14.32
C SER A 263 -35.42 -12.66 -15.47
N GLY A 264 -35.98 -12.57 -16.68
CA GLY A 264 -35.39 -13.19 -17.88
C GLY A 264 -33.92 -12.84 -18.09
N ALA A 265 -33.52 -11.59 -17.85
CA ALA A 265 -32.14 -11.15 -18.03
C ALA A 265 -31.16 -11.72 -16.98
N ILE A 266 -31.60 -11.87 -15.72
CA ILE A 266 -30.76 -12.44 -14.66
C ILE A 266 -30.62 -13.95 -14.87
N ASP A 267 -31.73 -14.60 -15.20
CA ASP A 267 -31.78 -16.04 -15.39
C ASP A 267 -30.98 -16.47 -16.64
N GLU A 268 -31.03 -15.69 -17.73
CA GLU A 268 -30.22 -15.91 -18.95
C GLU A 268 -28.72 -15.75 -18.70
N PHE A 269 -28.32 -14.83 -17.83
CA PHE A 269 -26.91 -14.64 -17.48
C PHE A 269 -26.37 -15.77 -16.57
N PHE A 270 -27.11 -16.14 -15.52
CA PHE A 270 -26.63 -17.11 -14.54
C PHE A 270 -26.90 -18.57 -14.92
N GLY A 271 -27.87 -18.84 -15.80
CA GLY A 271 -28.22 -20.20 -16.21
C GLY A 271 -27.04 -21.02 -16.73
N PRO A 272 -26.29 -20.54 -17.74
CA PRO A 272 -25.09 -21.22 -18.23
C PRO A 272 -23.99 -21.36 -17.17
N ILE A 273 -23.86 -20.40 -16.25
CA ILE A 273 -22.89 -20.46 -15.14
C ILE A 273 -23.28 -21.59 -14.16
N VAL A 274 -24.58 -21.70 -13.82
CA VAL A 274 -25.06 -22.79 -12.97
C VAL A 274 -24.82 -24.15 -13.64
N ALA A 275 -25.07 -24.25 -14.94
CA ALA A 275 -24.78 -25.46 -15.72
C ALA A 275 -23.28 -25.80 -15.75
N LEU A 276 -22.39 -24.81 -15.80
CA LEU A 276 -20.93 -25.01 -15.77
C LEU A 276 -20.46 -25.63 -14.45
N PHE A 277 -21.03 -25.19 -13.33
CA PHE A 277 -20.65 -25.67 -11.99
C PHE A 277 -21.40 -26.95 -11.57
N TYR A 278 -22.52 -27.29 -12.22
CA TYR A 278 -23.34 -28.45 -11.85
C TYR A 278 -22.55 -29.78 -11.85
N PRO A 279 -21.71 -30.09 -12.87
CA PRO A 279 -20.87 -31.29 -12.88
C PRO A 279 -19.95 -31.42 -11.65
N ALA A 280 -19.58 -30.31 -11.00
CA ALA A 280 -18.74 -30.37 -9.80
C ALA A 280 -19.35 -31.25 -8.71
N ALA A 281 -20.68 -31.24 -8.58
CA ALA A 281 -21.43 -31.91 -7.52
C ALA A 281 -22.11 -33.21 -7.94
N THR A 282 -22.12 -33.53 -9.24
CA THR A 282 -22.89 -34.65 -9.81
C THR A 282 -22.04 -35.62 -10.64
N SER A 283 -20.87 -35.19 -11.11
CA SER A 283 -19.91 -36.10 -11.77
C SER A 283 -19.11 -36.87 -10.73
N SER A 284 -18.46 -37.96 -11.18
CA SER A 284 -17.51 -38.69 -10.33
C SER A 284 -16.45 -37.74 -9.76
N SER A 285 -16.10 -37.91 -8.49
CA SER A 285 -15.10 -37.08 -7.81
C SER A 285 -13.72 -37.14 -8.45
N THR A 286 -13.44 -38.16 -9.26
CA THR A 286 -12.20 -38.32 -10.03
C THR A 286 -12.29 -37.78 -11.45
N SER A 287 -13.44 -37.24 -11.86
CA SER A 287 -13.60 -36.66 -13.19
C SER A 287 -12.76 -35.37 -13.31
N PRO A 288 -12.15 -35.10 -14.48
CA PRO A 288 -11.39 -33.87 -14.69
C PRO A 288 -12.20 -32.60 -14.42
N ALA A 289 -13.50 -32.62 -14.72
CA ALA A 289 -14.41 -31.50 -14.47
C ALA A 289 -14.60 -31.24 -12.96
N SER A 290 -14.95 -32.27 -12.19
CA SER A 290 -15.12 -32.14 -10.73
C SER A 290 -13.83 -31.73 -10.04
N LEU A 291 -12.71 -32.36 -10.39
CA LEU A 291 -11.39 -32.01 -9.82
C LEU A 291 -11.06 -30.53 -10.09
N THR A 292 -11.20 -30.07 -11.33
CA THR A 292 -10.94 -28.66 -11.69
C THR A 292 -11.79 -27.69 -10.88
N MET A 293 -13.06 -28.02 -10.66
CA MET A 293 -13.96 -27.20 -9.85
C MET A 293 -13.60 -27.24 -8.36
N TYR A 294 -13.22 -28.38 -7.79
CA TYR A 294 -12.73 -28.45 -6.41
C TYR A 294 -11.49 -27.57 -6.22
N TYR A 295 -10.52 -27.68 -7.13
CA TYR A 295 -9.33 -26.84 -7.12
C TYR A 295 -9.70 -25.34 -7.15
N LEU A 296 -10.65 -24.93 -8.01
CA LEU A 296 -11.12 -23.55 -8.07
C LEU A 296 -11.75 -23.10 -6.75
N LEU A 297 -12.68 -23.89 -6.20
CA LEU A 297 -13.41 -23.57 -4.96
C LEU A 297 -12.45 -23.43 -3.77
N PHE A 298 -11.43 -24.26 -3.69
CA PHE A 298 -10.42 -24.17 -2.64
C PHE A 298 -9.48 -22.97 -2.82
N THR A 299 -9.09 -22.65 -4.05
CA THR A 299 -8.24 -21.48 -4.30
C THR A 299 -8.98 -20.17 -4.03
N VAL A 300 -10.25 -20.07 -4.39
CA VAL A 300 -11.07 -18.88 -4.12
C VAL A 300 -11.33 -18.74 -2.61
N PHE A 301 -11.53 -19.85 -1.88
CA PHE A 301 -11.60 -19.85 -0.41
C PHE A 301 -10.35 -19.24 0.23
N ALA A 302 -9.18 -19.51 -0.36
CA ALA A 302 -7.91 -18.95 0.09
C ALA A 302 -7.73 -17.47 -0.27
N LEU A 303 -8.05 -17.08 -1.51
CA LEU A 303 -7.70 -15.76 -2.03
C LEU A 303 -8.68 -14.65 -1.67
N VAL A 304 -9.99 -14.93 -1.68
CA VAL A 304 -11.00 -13.91 -1.41
C VAL A 304 -10.78 -13.23 -0.06
N PRO A 305 -10.49 -13.95 1.04
CA PRO A 305 -10.25 -13.33 2.34
C PRO A 305 -9.01 -12.42 2.34
N LEU A 306 -7.91 -12.82 1.69
CA LEU A 306 -6.69 -12.00 1.58
C LEU A 306 -6.94 -10.71 0.78
N VAL A 307 -7.67 -10.82 -0.33
CA VAL A 307 -8.08 -9.68 -1.16
C VAL A 307 -8.97 -8.72 -0.37
N LEU A 308 -9.92 -9.25 0.41
CA LEU A 308 -10.76 -8.44 1.31
C LEU A 308 -9.91 -7.72 2.37
N VAL A 309 -8.95 -8.40 3.01
CA VAL A 309 -8.06 -7.76 3.99
C VAL A 309 -7.31 -6.58 3.37
N GLU A 310 -6.70 -6.76 2.18
CA GLU A 310 -6.01 -5.65 1.49
C GLU A 310 -6.97 -4.51 1.11
N GLY A 311 -8.20 -4.81 0.70
CA GLY A 311 -9.21 -3.81 0.39
C GLY A 311 -9.69 -3.00 1.58
N TYR A 312 -9.73 -3.60 2.78
CA TYR A 312 -10.14 -2.92 4.01
C TYR A 312 -9.06 -2.00 4.61
N ARG A 313 -7.82 -2.03 4.10
CA ARG A 313 -6.76 -1.18 4.64
C ARG A 313 -7.00 0.29 4.37
N ARG A 314 -6.60 1.13 5.31
CA ARG A 314 -6.70 2.60 5.18
C ARG A 314 -5.94 3.13 3.97
N ARG A 315 -4.72 2.64 3.71
CA ARG A 315 -3.93 3.01 2.52
C ARG A 315 -4.60 2.66 1.18
N SER A 316 -5.53 1.72 1.17
CA SER A 316 -6.21 1.29 -0.06
C SER A 316 -7.34 2.25 -0.44
N ARG A 317 -7.75 3.17 0.44
CA ARG A 317 -8.77 4.19 0.16
C ARG A 317 -8.38 4.98 -1.09
N LEU A 318 -9.35 5.25 -1.96
CA LEU A 318 -9.18 5.94 -3.26
C LEU A 318 -8.36 5.16 -4.30
N THR A 319 -7.99 3.90 -4.05
CA THR A 319 -7.39 3.01 -5.05
C THR A 319 -8.40 1.95 -5.49
N LEU A 320 -8.15 1.32 -6.65
CA LEU A 320 -8.95 0.17 -7.10
C LEU A 320 -8.84 -1.04 -6.16
N VAL A 321 -7.84 -1.09 -5.26
CA VAL A 321 -7.70 -2.15 -4.24
C VAL A 321 -8.86 -2.09 -3.22
N ALA A 322 -9.36 -0.89 -2.88
CA ALA A 322 -10.48 -0.73 -1.95
C ALA A 322 -11.78 -1.41 -2.43
N CYS A 323 -11.92 -1.61 -3.74
CA CYS A 323 -13.04 -2.32 -4.35
C CYS A 323 -12.89 -3.86 -4.25
N ALA A 324 -12.22 -4.38 -3.22
CA ALA A 324 -11.93 -5.81 -3.06
C ALA A 324 -13.18 -6.71 -3.13
N GLY A 325 -14.33 -6.26 -2.62
CA GLY A 325 -15.60 -6.99 -2.77
C GLY A 325 -16.01 -7.15 -4.24
N VAL A 326 -15.82 -6.11 -5.06
CA VAL A 326 -16.10 -6.16 -6.51
C VAL A 326 -15.11 -7.10 -7.20
N TRP A 327 -13.81 -7.01 -6.88
CA TRP A 327 -12.80 -7.92 -7.43
C TRP A 327 -13.08 -9.38 -7.09
N ALA A 328 -13.49 -9.66 -5.86
CA ALA A 328 -13.85 -10.99 -5.42
C ALA A 328 -15.13 -11.52 -6.10
N THR A 329 -16.15 -10.68 -6.29
CA THR A 329 -17.35 -11.08 -7.06
C THR A 329 -17.02 -11.32 -8.54
N VAL A 330 -16.23 -10.44 -9.15
CA VAL A 330 -15.77 -10.59 -10.54
C VAL A 330 -14.93 -11.87 -10.71
N SER A 331 -14.12 -12.23 -9.72
CA SER A 331 -13.29 -13.43 -9.77
C SER A 331 -14.11 -14.72 -9.72
N VAL A 332 -15.22 -14.75 -8.97
CA VAL A 332 -16.11 -15.91 -8.92
C VAL A 332 -16.93 -16.03 -10.21
N ILE A 333 -17.51 -14.92 -10.70
CA ILE A 333 -18.43 -14.92 -11.85
C ILE A 333 -17.69 -15.09 -13.18
N LEU A 334 -16.64 -14.28 -13.40
CA LEU A 334 -15.99 -14.19 -14.71
C LEU A 334 -14.68 -15.00 -14.79
N GLY A 335 -14.16 -15.46 -13.65
CA GLY A 335 -12.99 -16.33 -13.58
C GLY A 335 -11.85 -15.79 -12.72
N ALA A 336 -11.45 -16.58 -11.73
CA ALA A 336 -10.43 -16.17 -10.77
C ALA A 336 -9.05 -16.01 -11.42
N GLY A 337 -8.74 -16.87 -12.40
CA GLY A 337 -7.48 -16.87 -13.14
C GLY A 337 -7.21 -15.61 -13.97
N MET A 338 -8.24 -14.80 -14.26
CA MET A 338 -8.06 -13.50 -14.91
C MET A 338 -8.19 -12.33 -13.94
N ALA A 339 -9.12 -12.37 -12.99
CA ALA A 339 -9.44 -11.24 -12.13
C ALA A 339 -8.37 -10.99 -11.06
N PHE A 340 -7.90 -12.04 -10.38
CA PHE A 340 -6.93 -11.89 -9.30
C PHE A 340 -5.55 -11.38 -9.78
N PRO A 341 -4.99 -11.84 -10.91
CA PRO A 341 -3.76 -11.24 -11.42
C PRO A 341 -3.91 -9.75 -11.71
N ILE A 342 -5.05 -9.29 -12.24
CA ILE A 342 -5.30 -7.84 -12.43
C ILE A 342 -5.33 -7.12 -11.09
N PHE A 343 -6.03 -7.67 -10.09
CA PHE A 343 -6.01 -7.13 -8.72
C PHE A 343 -4.57 -7.05 -8.17
N PHE A 344 -3.74 -8.08 -8.36
CA PHE A 344 -2.33 -8.07 -7.93
C PHE A 344 -1.50 -7.04 -8.70
N ALA A 345 -1.79 -6.79 -9.98
CA ALA A 345 -1.15 -5.72 -10.75
C ALA A 345 -1.50 -4.33 -10.16
N VAL A 346 -2.76 -4.12 -9.82
CA VAL A 346 -3.23 -2.88 -9.16
C VAL A 346 -2.60 -2.73 -7.77
N GLU A 347 -2.57 -3.78 -6.97
CA GLU A 347 -1.91 -3.77 -5.66
C GLU A 347 -0.42 -3.47 -5.81
N CYS A 348 0.26 -4.08 -6.79
CA CYS A 348 1.66 -3.83 -7.12
C CYS A 348 1.92 -2.35 -7.46
N LEU A 349 1.01 -1.67 -8.17
CA LEU A 349 1.11 -0.22 -8.40
C LEU A 349 0.96 0.56 -7.09
N SER A 350 -0.04 0.21 -6.27
CA SER A 350 -0.31 0.86 -4.98
C SER A 350 0.82 0.67 -3.96
N SER A 351 1.54 -0.44 -4.00
CA SER A 351 2.63 -0.77 -3.06
C SER A 351 4.03 -0.41 -3.58
N HIS A 352 4.14 0.34 -4.68
CA HIS A 352 5.42 0.77 -5.25
C HIS A 352 6.31 1.54 -4.26
N PHE A 353 5.73 2.50 -3.53
CA PHE A 353 6.45 3.37 -2.60
C PHE A 353 6.65 2.72 -1.23
N SER A 354 7.70 3.12 -0.51
CA SER A 354 7.99 2.63 0.84
C SER A 354 6.95 3.10 1.87
N THR A 355 6.34 4.26 1.65
CA THR A 355 5.26 4.83 2.49
C THR A 355 4.03 3.92 2.56
N HIS A 356 3.87 3.00 1.61
CA HIS A 356 2.84 1.96 1.68
C HIS A 356 3.01 1.03 2.89
N PHE A 357 4.22 0.89 3.43
CA PHE A 357 4.56 -0.11 4.45
C PHE A 357 4.64 0.43 5.88
N ILE A 358 4.08 1.61 6.14
CA ILE A 358 4.05 2.21 7.48
C ILE A 358 2.96 1.59 8.37
N PRO A 359 3.18 1.50 9.70
CA PRO A 359 2.23 0.89 10.63
C PRO A 359 0.85 1.56 10.66
N THR A 360 0.80 2.88 10.45
CA THR A 360 -0.39 3.71 10.65
C THR A 360 -1.46 3.50 9.57
N THR A 361 -1.05 3.10 8.37
CA THR A 361 -1.96 2.90 7.23
C THR A 361 -2.24 1.41 6.95
N ARG A 362 -1.59 0.51 7.70
CA ARG A 362 -1.71 -0.95 7.62
C ARG A 362 -3.01 -1.49 8.24
N ALA A 363 -3.51 -0.82 9.28
CA ALA A 363 -4.66 -1.30 10.06
C ALA A 363 -5.95 -1.44 9.23
N ILE A 364 -6.72 -2.48 9.53
CA ILE A 364 -8.11 -2.65 9.06
C ILE A 364 -9.09 -2.33 10.20
N PRO A 365 -10.39 -2.09 9.91
CA PRO A 365 -11.36 -1.90 10.97
C PRO A 365 -11.43 -3.12 11.90
N LYS A 366 -11.38 -2.90 13.21
CA LYS A 366 -11.29 -3.97 14.22
C LYS A 366 -12.37 -5.05 14.07
N HIS A 367 -13.61 -4.66 13.85
CA HIS A 367 -14.72 -5.60 13.65
C HIS A 367 -14.51 -6.50 12.41
N VAL A 368 -13.87 -6.00 11.35
CA VAL A 368 -13.51 -6.85 10.20
C VAL A 368 -12.50 -7.88 10.66
N ALA A 369 -11.44 -7.46 11.36
CA ALA A 369 -10.43 -8.38 11.88
C ALA A 369 -11.02 -9.48 12.80
N ASP A 370 -12.00 -9.13 13.63
CA ASP A 370 -12.62 -10.06 14.58
C ASP A 370 -13.60 -11.04 13.91
N TYR A 371 -14.43 -10.58 12.95
CA TYR A 371 -15.50 -11.39 12.36
C TYR A 371 -15.19 -11.95 10.97
N LEU A 372 -14.08 -11.58 10.31
CA LEU A 372 -13.80 -12.02 8.95
C LEU A 372 -13.80 -13.54 8.83
N PHE A 373 -13.25 -14.27 9.80
CA PHE A 373 -13.28 -15.74 9.79
C PHE A 373 -14.71 -16.28 9.80
N ILE A 374 -15.59 -15.75 10.65
CA ILE A 374 -17.01 -16.14 10.70
C ILE A 374 -17.70 -15.80 9.37
N GLY A 375 -17.38 -14.63 8.81
CA GLY A 375 -17.81 -14.23 7.48
C GLY A 375 -17.41 -15.23 6.39
N VAL A 376 -16.16 -15.71 6.41
CA VAL A 376 -15.67 -16.71 5.47
C VAL A 376 -16.37 -18.06 5.65
N ILE A 377 -16.57 -18.52 6.89
CA ILE A 377 -17.26 -19.79 7.13
C ILE A 377 -18.72 -19.73 6.69
N LEU A 378 -19.48 -18.73 7.15
CA LEU A 378 -20.92 -18.65 6.85
C LEU A 378 -21.21 -18.13 5.45
N GLY A 379 -20.40 -17.20 4.95
CA GLY A 379 -20.60 -16.54 3.66
C GLY A 379 -19.96 -17.28 2.48
N TYR A 380 -19.00 -18.17 2.72
CA TYR A 380 -18.34 -18.95 1.66
C TYR A 380 -18.43 -20.46 1.88
N ALA A 381 -17.94 -20.96 3.02
CA ALA A 381 -17.81 -22.40 3.24
C ALA A 381 -19.18 -23.10 3.27
N VAL A 382 -20.17 -22.51 3.95
CA VAL A 382 -21.54 -23.08 4.01
C VAL A 382 -22.22 -23.13 2.64
N PRO A 383 -22.31 -22.03 1.84
CA PRO A 383 -22.83 -22.12 0.47
C PRO A 383 -22.08 -23.15 -0.38
N THR A 384 -20.76 -23.18 -0.29
CA THR A 384 -19.93 -24.13 -1.06
C THR A 384 -20.19 -25.58 -0.67
N LEU A 385 -20.29 -25.89 0.62
CA LEU A 385 -20.60 -27.25 1.10
C LEU A 385 -22.03 -27.67 0.75
N SER A 386 -22.98 -26.74 0.74
CA SER A 386 -24.36 -27.03 0.38
C SER A 386 -24.53 -27.52 -1.06
N ILE A 387 -23.62 -27.14 -1.97
CA ILE A 387 -23.56 -27.66 -3.34
C ILE A 387 -23.33 -29.19 -3.34
N PHE A 388 -22.57 -29.71 -2.38
CA PHE A 388 -22.17 -31.11 -2.33
C PHE A 388 -23.02 -31.97 -1.39
N LEU A 389 -23.53 -31.39 -0.31
CA LEU A 389 -24.19 -32.15 0.77
C LEU A 389 -25.68 -32.39 0.54
N VAL A 390 -26.33 -31.64 -0.35
CA VAL A 390 -27.77 -31.75 -0.59
C VAL A 390 -28.02 -32.59 -1.83
N ASP A 391 -28.76 -33.69 -1.74
CA ASP A 391 -29.02 -34.58 -2.89
C ASP A 391 -30.09 -34.06 -3.87
N ASP A 392 -30.85 -33.04 -3.48
CA ASP A 392 -31.89 -32.44 -4.32
C ASP A 392 -31.29 -31.55 -5.43
N SER A 393 -31.63 -31.85 -6.69
CA SER A 393 -31.10 -31.14 -7.88
C SER A 393 -31.45 -29.66 -7.91
N VAL A 394 -32.65 -29.28 -7.43
CA VAL A 394 -33.09 -27.88 -7.41
C VAL A 394 -32.30 -27.11 -6.37
N VAL A 395 -32.14 -27.66 -5.17
CA VAL A 395 -31.38 -27.04 -4.09
C VAL A 395 -29.90 -26.92 -4.46
N LYS A 396 -29.29 -27.92 -5.12
CA LYS A 396 -27.91 -27.83 -5.63
C LYS A 396 -27.73 -26.65 -6.59
N GLN A 397 -28.65 -26.46 -7.54
CA GLN A 397 -28.58 -25.37 -8.50
C GLN A 397 -28.73 -23.99 -7.83
N LEU A 398 -29.62 -23.87 -6.85
CA LEU A 398 -29.76 -22.66 -6.04
C LEU A 398 -28.51 -22.39 -5.18
N ALA A 399 -27.87 -23.44 -4.64
CA ALA A 399 -26.62 -23.33 -3.91
C ALA A 399 -25.47 -22.83 -4.82
N ILE A 400 -25.40 -23.32 -6.06
CA ILE A 400 -24.43 -22.85 -7.07
C ILE A 400 -24.67 -21.38 -7.42
N LEU A 401 -25.94 -20.96 -7.55
CA LEU A 401 -26.28 -19.56 -7.77
C LEU A 401 -25.86 -18.69 -6.57
N LEU A 402 -26.18 -19.13 -5.35
CA LEU A 402 -25.79 -18.45 -4.11
C LEU A 402 -24.25 -18.34 -3.98
N PHE A 403 -23.52 -19.36 -4.44
CA PHE A 403 -22.06 -19.37 -4.46
C PHE A 403 -21.47 -18.19 -5.26
N GLN A 404 -22.12 -17.75 -6.34
CA GLN A 404 -21.68 -16.61 -7.15
C GLN A 404 -21.61 -15.30 -6.36
N PHE A 405 -22.33 -15.22 -5.24
CA PHE A 405 -22.42 -14.04 -4.38
C PHE A 405 -21.67 -14.18 -3.06
N THR A 406 -20.86 -15.22 -2.88
CA THR A 406 -20.14 -15.51 -1.63
C THR A 406 -19.31 -14.34 -1.12
N SER A 407 -18.67 -13.57 -2.00
CA SER A 407 -17.92 -12.36 -1.59
C SER A 407 -18.80 -11.31 -0.91
N ILE A 408 -20.02 -11.11 -1.41
CA ILE A 408 -21.00 -10.19 -0.83
C ILE A 408 -21.57 -10.78 0.46
N LEU A 409 -21.80 -12.10 0.51
CA LEU A 409 -22.25 -12.79 1.72
C LEU A 409 -21.22 -12.70 2.85
N ILE A 410 -19.92 -12.88 2.57
CA ILE A 410 -18.86 -12.68 3.57
C ILE A 410 -18.96 -11.28 4.18
N ILE A 411 -19.03 -10.25 3.34
CA ILE A 411 -19.14 -8.85 3.78
C ILE A 411 -20.43 -8.62 4.58
N GLY A 412 -21.54 -9.20 4.13
CA GLY A 412 -22.84 -9.13 4.78
C GLY A 412 -22.82 -9.74 6.17
N VAL A 413 -22.25 -10.94 6.32
CA VAL A 413 -22.10 -11.64 7.61
C VAL A 413 -21.20 -10.84 8.55
N VAL A 414 -20.05 -10.35 8.08
CA VAL A 414 -19.15 -9.51 8.91
C VAL A 414 -19.88 -8.28 9.44
N LYS A 415 -20.69 -7.62 8.60
CA LYS A 415 -21.51 -6.48 9.02
C LYS A 415 -22.60 -6.90 10.00
N ALA A 416 -23.28 -8.01 9.75
CA ALA A 416 -24.34 -8.52 10.62
C ALA A 416 -23.81 -8.88 12.02
N CYS A 417 -22.68 -9.60 12.12
CA CYS A 417 -22.02 -9.90 13.38
C CYS A 417 -21.63 -8.62 14.13
N ALA A 418 -21.07 -7.64 13.42
CA ALA A 418 -20.73 -6.36 14.03
C ALA A 418 -21.97 -5.60 14.56
N CYS A 419 -23.12 -5.72 13.89
CA CYS A 419 -24.38 -5.15 14.37
C CYS A 419 -24.92 -5.87 15.62
N LEU A 420 -24.88 -7.20 15.63
CA LEU A 420 -25.36 -8.03 16.74
C LEU A 420 -24.56 -7.80 18.02
N ASP A 421 -23.25 -7.64 17.91
CA ASP A 421 -22.38 -7.40 19.06
C ASP A 421 -22.38 -5.93 19.53
N GLY A 422 -23.31 -5.09 19.02
CA GLY A 422 -23.46 -3.67 19.38
C GLY A 422 -22.34 -2.76 18.85
N THR A 423 -21.27 -3.34 18.30
CA THR A 423 -20.11 -2.61 17.78
C THR A 423 -20.40 -1.75 16.55
N ALA A 424 -21.53 -1.97 15.85
CA ALA A 424 -21.91 -1.17 14.68
C ALA A 424 -22.40 0.25 14.99
N PHE A 425 -23.00 0.50 16.16
CA PHE A 425 -23.51 1.82 16.54
C PHE A 425 -22.43 2.75 17.11
N GLN A 426 -21.40 2.19 17.74
CA GLN A 426 -20.22 2.92 18.22
C GLN A 426 -19.25 3.34 17.08
N LYS A 427 -19.54 2.87 15.86
CA LYS A 427 -18.66 2.76 14.70
C LYS A 427 -18.64 3.96 13.77
N GLN A 428 -19.78 4.63 13.59
CA GLN A 428 -19.88 5.75 12.66
C GLN A 428 -19.07 6.97 13.15
N THR A 429 -18.85 7.05 14.47
CA THR A 429 -18.07 8.08 15.16
C THR A 429 -16.59 7.74 15.34
N ASP A 430 -16.20 6.45 15.37
CA ASP A 430 -14.80 6.02 15.63
C ASP A 430 -14.04 5.58 14.36
N ASP A 431 -14.71 4.99 13.36
CA ASP A 431 -14.07 4.65 12.06
C ASP A 431 -13.77 5.90 11.20
N GLN A 432 -14.44 7.02 11.50
CA GLN A 432 -14.13 8.35 10.94
C GLN A 432 -12.97 9.04 11.67
N LYS A 433 -12.67 8.65 12.92
CA LYS A 433 -11.55 9.23 13.65
C LYS A 433 -10.26 8.59 13.20
N GLU A 434 -9.31 9.47 12.90
CA GLU A 434 -7.95 9.06 12.61
C GLU A 434 -7.30 8.46 13.84
N PRO A 435 -6.42 7.44 13.67
CA PRO A 435 -5.67 6.87 14.77
C PRO A 435 -4.75 7.94 15.35
N LEU A 436 -4.94 8.29 16.63
CA LEU A 436 -4.12 9.30 17.30
C LEU A 436 -3.03 8.66 18.17
N THR A 437 -3.11 7.34 18.42
CA THR A 437 -2.21 6.61 19.32
C THR A 437 -1.63 5.34 18.68
N ILE A 438 -0.53 4.84 19.26
CA ILE A 438 0.09 3.57 18.84
C ILE A 438 -0.86 2.38 19.05
N ASP A 439 -1.65 2.42 20.13
CA ASP A 439 -2.63 1.38 20.42
C ASP A 439 -3.69 1.33 19.32
N ASP A 440 -4.14 2.50 18.83
CA ASP A 440 -5.12 2.61 17.74
C ASP A 440 -4.66 1.88 16.47
N ASP A 441 -3.37 1.98 16.15
CA ASP A 441 -2.80 1.35 14.98
C ASP A 441 -2.82 -0.18 15.11
N THR A 442 -2.75 -0.74 16.31
CA THR A 442 -2.59 -2.20 16.54
C THR A 442 -3.85 -2.89 17.07
N ARG A 443 -4.98 -2.18 17.23
CA ARG A 443 -6.26 -2.73 17.73
C ARG A 443 -6.80 -3.92 16.93
N ASP A 444 -6.53 -3.98 15.63
CA ASP A 444 -6.94 -5.05 14.71
C ASP A 444 -6.05 -6.30 14.81
N LEU A 445 -4.81 -6.16 15.28
CA LEU A 445 -3.79 -7.19 15.20
C LEU A 445 -4.15 -8.51 15.92
N PRO A 446 -4.78 -8.50 17.11
CA PRO A 446 -5.21 -9.75 17.76
C PRO A 446 -6.27 -10.51 16.93
N GLY A 447 -7.28 -9.81 16.43
CA GLY A 447 -8.33 -10.39 15.59
C GLY A 447 -7.74 -10.94 14.29
N LEU A 448 -6.87 -10.15 13.65
CA LEU A 448 -6.25 -10.50 12.39
C LEU A 448 -5.27 -11.70 12.52
N LYS A 449 -4.50 -11.77 13.60
CA LYS A 449 -3.66 -12.95 13.93
C LYS A 449 -4.51 -14.20 14.14
N ASN A 450 -5.63 -14.08 14.86
CA ASN A 450 -6.56 -15.19 15.05
C ASN A 450 -7.19 -15.64 13.73
N PHE A 451 -7.57 -14.69 12.87
CA PHE A 451 -8.07 -14.95 11.53
C PHE A 451 -7.05 -15.76 10.70
N TYR A 452 -5.81 -15.28 10.56
CA TYR A 452 -4.79 -16.00 9.79
C TYR A 452 -4.46 -17.38 10.35
N LYS A 453 -4.38 -17.51 11.68
CA LYS A 453 -4.14 -18.81 12.33
C LYS A 453 -5.26 -19.81 12.00
N ARG A 454 -6.51 -19.37 12.01
CA ARG A 454 -7.67 -20.23 11.71
C ARG A 454 -7.76 -20.55 10.22
N MET A 455 -7.49 -19.59 9.33
CA MET A 455 -7.41 -19.83 7.88
C MET A 455 -6.30 -20.83 7.54
N LEU A 456 -5.10 -20.65 8.09
CA LEU A 456 -4.00 -21.59 7.96
C LEU A 456 -4.42 -23.01 8.38
N GLY A 457 -5.09 -23.13 9.53
CA GLY A 457 -5.64 -24.41 9.99
C GLY A 457 -6.62 -25.03 9.01
N ALA A 458 -7.56 -24.25 8.48
CA ALA A 458 -8.55 -24.72 7.51
C ALA A 458 -7.91 -25.16 6.19
N GLU A 459 -6.91 -24.44 5.71
CA GLU A 459 -6.24 -24.70 4.43
C GLU A 459 -5.23 -25.84 4.48
N LEU A 460 -4.63 -26.12 5.64
CA LEU A 460 -3.77 -27.30 5.81
C LEU A 460 -4.51 -28.61 5.54
N PHE A 461 -5.83 -28.65 5.78
CA PHE A 461 -6.69 -29.78 5.40
C PHE A 461 -6.97 -29.84 3.89
N ILE A 462 -6.67 -28.78 3.13
CA ILE A 462 -7.05 -28.57 1.75
C ILE A 462 -5.78 -28.36 0.90
N GLN A 463 -5.12 -29.45 0.50
CA GLN A 463 -3.83 -29.40 -0.23
C GLN A 463 -3.93 -29.00 -1.72
N ALA A 464 -5.10 -28.58 -2.20
CA ALA A 464 -5.42 -28.55 -3.62
C ALA A 464 -5.62 -27.11 -4.15
N ASN A 465 -4.81 -26.67 -5.15
CA ASN A 465 -5.02 -25.39 -5.86
C ASN A 465 -4.69 -25.45 -7.38
N VAL A 466 -5.32 -24.58 -8.20
CA VAL A 466 -5.17 -24.54 -9.68
C VAL A 466 -3.83 -23.91 -10.12
N VAL A 467 -3.10 -24.52 -11.07
CA VAL A 467 -1.76 -24.10 -11.53
C VAL A 467 -1.63 -22.60 -11.89
N VAL A 468 -2.56 -22.02 -12.65
CA VAL A 468 -2.47 -20.59 -13.07
C VAL A 468 -2.68 -19.64 -11.88
N LEU A 469 -3.62 -19.98 -10.98
CA LEU A 469 -3.81 -19.24 -9.75
C LEU A 469 -2.61 -19.41 -8.82
N CYS A 470 -2.09 -20.62 -8.68
CA CYS A 470 -0.85 -20.92 -7.96
C CYS A 470 0.30 -20.05 -8.46
N LEU A 471 0.45 -19.87 -9.78
CA LEU A 471 1.51 -19.01 -10.33
C LEU A 471 1.32 -17.55 -9.89
N SER A 472 0.11 -17.00 -10.03
CA SER A 472 -0.16 -15.61 -9.61
C SER A 472 0.04 -15.40 -8.10
N MET A 473 -0.35 -16.38 -7.28
CA MET A 473 -0.14 -16.40 -5.82
C MET A 473 1.34 -16.47 -5.48
N VAL A 474 2.10 -17.31 -6.19
CA VAL A 474 3.54 -17.44 -6.01
C VAL A 474 4.24 -16.13 -6.33
N VAL A 475 3.88 -15.48 -7.44
CA VAL A 475 4.43 -14.17 -7.81
C VAL A 475 4.04 -13.12 -6.76
N TRP A 476 2.77 -13.06 -6.35
CA TRP A 476 2.29 -12.10 -5.36
C TRP A 476 2.96 -12.27 -3.99
N GLY A 477 3.09 -13.50 -3.50
CA GLY A 477 3.81 -13.79 -2.26
C GLY A 477 5.30 -13.48 -2.37
N SER A 478 5.93 -13.75 -3.53
CA SER A 478 7.33 -13.38 -3.77
C SER A 478 7.54 -11.86 -3.75
N VAL A 479 6.59 -11.11 -4.32
CA VAL A 479 6.58 -9.65 -4.24
C VAL A 479 6.42 -9.18 -2.80
N ALA A 480 5.52 -9.78 -2.02
CA ALA A 480 5.34 -9.44 -0.61
C ALA A 480 6.60 -9.68 0.24
N ILE A 481 7.33 -10.79 0.00
CA ILE A 481 8.62 -11.09 0.66
C ILE A 481 9.69 -10.06 0.27
N PHE A 482 9.82 -9.78 -1.03
CA PHE A 482 10.73 -8.77 -1.53
C PHE A 482 10.41 -7.38 -0.97
N ASP A 483 9.12 -7.07 -0.82
CA ASP A 483 8.65 -5.78 -0.31
C ASP A 483 9.05 -5.55 1.14
N VAL A 484 8.77 -6.50 2.04
CA VAL A 484 9.18 -6.36 3.44
C VAL A 484 10.71 -6.38 3.61
N TYR A 485 11.42 -7.05 2.71
CA TYR A 485 12.87 -6.96 2.64
C TYR A 485 13.28 -5.54 2.24
N ARG A 486 12.87 -5.04 1.05
CA ARG A 486 13.32 -3.74 0.48
C ARG A 486 12.98 -2.54 1.35
N THR A 487 11.91 -2.61 2.13
CA THR A 487 11.51 -1.55 3.06
C THR A 487 12.22 -1.67 4.43
N GLY A 488 13.12 -2.63 4.61
CA GLY A 488 13.92 -2.77 5.82
C GLY A 488 13.13 -3.30 7.02
N LEU A 489 11.94 -3.85 6.81
CA LEU A 489 11.12 -4.47 7.85
C LEU A 489 11.59 -5.91 8.17
N SER A 490 12.27 -6.56 7.22
CA SER A 490 12.81 -7.91 7.37
C SER A 490 14.27 -8.00 6.92
N ASN A 491 15.05 -8.81 7.64
CA ASN A 491 16.40 -9.23 7.27
C ASN A 491 16.45 -10.53 6.46
N VAL A 492 15.31 -11.22 6.28
CA VAL A 492 15.24 -12.44 5.47
C VAL A 492 15.56 -12.10 4.02
N LYS A 493 16.58 -12.74 3.45
CA LYS A 493 16.95 -12.51 2.05
C LYS A 493 15.81 -12.97 1.12
N PRO A 494 15.52 -12.25 0.02
CA PRO A 494 14.39 -12.59 -0.84
C PRO A 494 14.44 -14.01 -1.38
N LEU A 495 15.60 -14.48 -1.82
CA LEU A 495 15.75 -15.84 -2.36
C LEU A 495 15.45 -16.91 -1.31
N GLU A 496 15.93 -16.74 -0.08
CA GLU A 496 15.69 -17.67 1.02
C GLU A 496 14.20 -17.67 1.43
N GLY A 497 13.61 -16.47 1.54
CA GLY A 497 12.18 -16.32 1.83
C GLY A 497 11.28 -16.90 0.74
N ILE A 498 11.58 -16.62 -0.53
CA ILE A 498 10.84 -17.14 -1.69
C ILE A 498 10.98 -18.66 -1.75
N ALA A 499 12.18 -19.21 -1.56
CA ALA A 499 12.38 -20.66 -1.52
C ALA A 499 11.55 -21.31 -0.42
N LEU A 500 11.55 -20.73 0.79
CA LEU A 500 10.73 -21.23 1.90
C LEU A 500 9.23 -21.15 1.59
N PHE A 501 8.78 -20.07 0.97
CA PHE A 501 7.39 -19.90 0.55
C PHE A 501 6.98 -20.89 -0.54
N LEU A 502 7.86 -21.18 -1.51
CA LEU A 502 7.65 -22.20 -2.53
C LEU A 502 7.58 -23.60 -1.92
N VAL A 503 8.51 -23.94 -1.03
CA VAL A 503 8.50 -25.21 -0.30
C VAL A 503 7.21 -25.35 0.51
N GLY A 504 6.82 -24.31 1.24
CA GLY A 504 5.54 -24.28 1.97
C GLY A 504 4.33 -24.44 1.05
N SER A 505 4.36 -23.81 -0.12
CA SER A 505 3.29 -23.92 -1.13
C SER A 505 3.16 -25.34 -1.69
N VAL A 506 4.28 -26.06 -1.84
CA VAL A 506 4.29 -27.47 -2.29
C VAL A 506 3.86 -28.42 -1.17
N LEU A 507 4.35 -28.24 0.05
CA LEU A 507 4.09 -29.16 1.16
C LEU A 507 2.68 -29.01 1.75
N PHE A 508 2.20 -27.77 1.84
CA PHE A 508 0.98 -27.42 2.58
C PHE A 508 -0.10 -26.79 1.70
N GLY A 509 0.21 -26.52 0.43
CA GLY A 509 -0.67 -25.80 -0.49
C GLY A 509 -0.39 -24.29 -0.49
N PRO A 510 -0.54 -23.61 -1.65
CA PRO A 510 -0.25 -22.18 -1.78
C PRO A 510 -1.22 -21.27 -0.99
N GLY A 511 -2.44 -21.72 -0.69
CA GLY A 511 -3.35 -21.01 0.21
C GLY A 511 -2.77 -20.88 1.62
N ALA A 512 -2.44 -22.02 2.23
CA ALA A 512 -1.84 -22.09 3.57
C ALA A 512 -0.54 -21.29 3.65
N ALA A 513 0.34 -21.45 2.65
CA ALA A 513 1.58 -20.69 2.56
C ALA A 513 1.32 -19.17 2.47
N SER A 514 0.29 -18.75 1.74
CA SER A 514 -0.09 -17.33 1.62
C SER A 514 -0.62 -16.79 2.94
N HIS A 515 -1.54 -17.46 3.63
CA HIS A 515 -2.01 -16.98 4.94
C HIS A 515 -0.90 -16.93 5.98
N ALA A 516 0.04 -17.88 5.98
CA ALA A 516 1.23 -17.84 6.82
C ALA A 516 2.13 -16.64 6.49
N LEU A 517 2.36 -16.38 5.20
CA LEU A 517 3.14 -15.24 4.73
C LEU A 517 2.51 -13.90 5.13
N TRP A 518 1.19 -13.76 4.96
CA TRP A 518 0.45 -12.57 5.36
C TRP A 518 0.50 -12.35 6.88
N ALA A 519 0.34 -13.41 7.68
CA ALA A 519 0.46 -13.31 9.15
C ALA A 519 1.84 -12.81 9.60
N TRP A 520 2.91 -13.31 8.97
CA TRP A 520 4.27 -12.85 9.21
C TRP A 520 4.43 -11.38 8.80
N ARG A 521 3.98 -11.03 7.60
CA ARG A 521 4.01 -9.66 7.07
C ARG A 521 3.31 -8.67 7.99
N GLU A 522 2.11 -8.97 8.50
CA GLU A 522 1.41 -8.06 9.43
C GLU A 522 2.22 -7.79 10.69
N THR A 523 2.88 -8.82 11.22
CA THR A 523 3.67 -8.70 12.45
C THR A 523 4.88 -7.79 12.23
N LEU A 524 5.49 -7.84 11.04
CA LEU A 524 6.58 -6.94 10.67
C LEU A 524 6.08 -5.51 10.46
N MET A 525 4.98 -5.34 9.75
CA MET A 525 4.41 -4.03 9.46
C MET A 525 3.80 -3.33 10.68
N ALA A 526 3.52 -4.06 11.76
CA ALA A 526 3.05 -3.47 13.03
C ALA A 526 4.20 -2.92 13.90
N LYS A 527 5.47 -3.23 13.60
CA LYS A 527 6.61 -2.77 14.39
C LYS A 527 6.89 -1.29 14.14
N THR A 528 7.17 -0.56 15.22
CA THR A 528 7.49 0.87 15.19
C THR A 528 8.97 1.16 15.49
N SER A 529 9.78 0.12 15.71
CA SER A 529 11.24 0.19 15.93
C SER A 529 11.88 -1.17 15.62
N PHE A 530 13.09 -1.15 15.04
CA PHE A 530 13.84 -2.37 14.67
C PHE A 530 15.28 -2.40 15.23
N GLY A 531 15.71 -1.37 15.98
CA GLY A 531 17.09 -1.22 16.49
C GLY A 531 18.10 -0.85 15.39
N ARG A 532 19.30 -0.35 15.74
CA ARG A 532 20.28 0.00 14.68
C ARG A 532 20.79 -1.25 13.98
N VAL A 533 21.04 -1.12 12.68
CA VAL A 533 21.64 -2.15 11.81
C VAL A 533 22.99 -2.69 12.33
N ASN A 534 23.67 -1.94 13.22
CA ASN A 534 25.01 -2.25 13.72
C ASN A 534 25.04 -2.72 15.20
N GLU A 535 23.91 -3.06 15.81
CA GLU A 535 23.84 -3.58 17.20
C GLU A 535 23.70 -5.12 17.30
N VAL A 536 23.95 -5.87 16.22
CA VAL A 536 23.94 -7.35 16.22
C VAL A 536 25.34 -7.92 15.99
#